data_AF-A0A1J3C5G4-F1
#
_entry.id   AF-A0A1J3C5G4-F1
#
_cell.length_a   1.000
_cell.length_b   1.000
_cell.length_c   1.000
_cell.angle_alpha   90.00
_cell.angle_beta   90.00
_cell.angle_gamma   90.00
#
_symmetry.space_group_name_H-M   'P 1'
#
loop_
_entity.id
_entity.type
_entity.pdbx_description
1 polymer ?
#
loop_
_entity_poly.entity_id
_entity_poly.type
_entity_poly.pdbx_seq_one_letter_code
_entity_poly.pdbx_strand_id
1 'polypeptide(L)'
;MSQINMLDAIGDKMDALDFDGDLSLNWDKDAHVIELEITMTVQSESGIEVEDQSGETVDNGPVEYQDAILFYDETRLHGEDYADDYLAVFGFNGKKGIDKATVDALFIYLQDFLDDSESDLMDFVDGTSDDDTFVLNFDDAAFERILAEQPEEDNRVFLPYPKY
;
A
#
# COMPACT_ATOMS: atom_id res chain seq x y z
N MET A 1 -13.52 25.07 -9.12
CA MET A 1 -12.80 23.79 -9.14
C MET A 1 -13.57 22.84 -8.23
N SER A 2 -13.73 21.58 -8.62
CA SER A 2 -14.29 20.57 -7.72
C SER A 2 -13.33 20.36 -6.54
N GLN A 3 -13.86 20.03 -5.37
CA GLN A 3 -13.04 19.61 -4.23
C GLN A 3 -12.34 18.29 -4.59
N ILE A 4 -11.03 18.21 -4.33
CA ILE A 4 -10.22 16.99 -4.50
C ILE A 4 -10.82 15.90 -3.61
N ASN A 5 -11.13 14.74 -4.17
CA ASN A 5 -11.69 13.59 -3.46
C ASN A 5 -10.61 12.56 -3.11
N MET A 6 -10.97 11.48 -2.40
CA MET A 6 -10.01 10.42 -2.02
C MET A 6 -9.28 9.81 -3.22
N LEU A 7 -9.99 9.46 -4.29
CA LEU A 7 -9.40 8.84 -5.48
C LEU A 7 -8.44 9.81 -6.18
N ASP A 8 -8.82 11.09 -6.29
CA ASP A 8 -7.96 12.12 -6.86
C ASP A 8 -6.67 12.28 -6.01
N ALA A 9 -6.82 12.40 -4.69
CA ALA A 9 -5.69 12.67 -3.80
C ALA A 9 -4.73 11.48 -3.66
N ILE A 10 -5.26 10.26 -3.59
CA ILE A 10 -4.46 9.03 -3.52
C ILE A 10 -3.75 8.84 -4.86
N GLY A 11 -4.44 9.01 -5.99
CA GLY A 11 -3.84 8.91 -7.32
C GLY A 11 -2.73 9.94 -7.55
N ASP A 12 -2.97 11.21 -7.21
CA ASP A 12 -1.96 12.28 -7.34
C ASP A 12 -0.69 12.00 -6.50
N LYS A 13 -0.83 11.33 -5.37
CA LYS A 13 0.29 10.97 -4.48
C LYS A 13 1.02 9.72 -4.93
N MET A 14 0.27 8.73 -5.40
CA MET A 14 0.79 7.52 -6.03
C MET A 14 1.68 7.88 -7.22
N ASP A 15 1.19 8.73 -8.11
CA ASP A 15 1.96 9.23 -9.27
C ASP A 15 3.21 10.03 -8.90
N ALA A 16 3.33 10.47 -7.65
CA ALA A 16 4.44 11.27 -7.14
C ALA A 16 5.51 10.46 -6.40
N LEU A 17 5.25 9.17 -6.12
CA LEU A 17 6.24 8.27 -5.54
C LEU A 17 7.34 7.97 -6.57
N ASP A 18 8.57 7.85 -6.07
CA ASP A 18 9.70 7.31 -6.83
C ASP A 18 9.79 5.82 -6.48
N PHE A 19 9.11 4.98 -7.25
CA PHE A 19 9.01 3.54 -7.03
C PHE A 19 9.14 2.82 -8.38
N ASP A 20 10.01 1.81 -8.47
CA ASP A 20 10.30 1.12 -9.73
C ASP A 20 9.23 0.06 -10.08
N GLY A 21 8.45 -0.40 -9.10
CA GLY A 21 7.28 -1.25 -9.28
C GLY A 21 6.04 -0.54 -9.87
N ASP A 22 4.90 -1.23 -9.80
CA ASP A 22 3.60 -0.71 -10.27
C ASP A 22 2.66 -0.46 -9.10
N LEU A 23 1.97 0.69 -9.15
CA LEU A 23 0.91 1.06 -8.23
C LEU A 23 -0.39 1.28 -8.98
N SER A 24 -1.46 0.69 -8.47
CA SER A 24 -2.77 0.63 -9.11
C SER A 24 -3.87 0.96 -8.10
N LEU A 25 -4.94 1.62 -8.56
CA LEU A 25 -6.12 1.90 -7.74
C LEU A 25 -7.32 1.12 -8.24
N ASN A 26 -7.82 0.20 -7.42
CA ASN A 26 -9.08 -0.46 -7.64
C ASN A 26 -10.18 0.19 -6.80
N TRP A 27 -11.31 0.55 -7.42
CA TRP A 27 -12.42 1.22 -6.75
C TRP A 27 -13.71 0.39 -6.84
N ASP A 28 -14.03 -0.33 -5.77
CA ASP A 28 -15.31 -1.02 -5.62
C ASP A 28 -16.38 -0.08 -5.03
N LYS A 29 -17.21 0.43 -5.94
CA LYS A 29 -18.31 1.35 -5.65
C LYS A 29 -19.45 0.70 -4.88
N ASP A 30 -19.63 -0.61 -4.99
CA ASP A 30 -20.72 -1.32 -4.32
C ASP A 30 -20.33 -1.60 -2.87
N ALA A 31 -19.09 -2.05 -2.65
CA ALA A 31 -18.53 -2.27 -1.33
C ALA A 31 -18.16 -0.98 -0.58
N HIS A 32 -17.99 0.14 -1.28
CA HIS A 32 -17.38 1.38 -0.75
C HIS A 32 -15.96 1.14 -0.23
N VAL A 33 -15.11 0.58 -1.08
CA VAL A 33 -13.69 0.42 -0.78
C VAL A 33 -12.83 0.93 -1.94
N ILE A 34 -11.64 1.39 -1.62
CA ILE A 34 -10.59 1.73 -2.58
C ILE A 34 -9.36 0.91 -2.16
N GLU A 35 -8.77 0.17 -3.08
CA GLU A 35 -7.55 -0.60 -2.85
C GLU A 35 -6.40 0.09 -3.58
N LEU A 36 -5.29 0.29 -2.88
CA LEU A 36 -4.01 0.63 -3.47
C LEU A 36 -3.23 -0.67 -3.62
N GLU A 37 -3.19 -1.18 -4.84
CA GLU A 37 -2.48 -2.39 -5.22
C GLU A 37 -1.01 -2.06 -5.48
N ILE A 38 -0.12 -2.89 -4.93
CA ILE A 38 1.33 -2.76 -5.03
C ILE A 38 1.85 -4.01 -5.75
N THR A 39 2.60 -3.81 -6.82
CA THR A 39 3.30 -4.90 -7.52
C THR A 39 4.78 -4.59 -7.60
N MET A 40 5.61 -5.49 -7.09
CA MET A 40 7.07 -5.47 -7.26
C MET A 40 7.49 -6.60 -8.19
N THR A 41 8.47 -6.35 -9.06
CA THR A 41 9.01 -7.36 -9.97
C THR A 41 10.52 -7.29 -10.02
N VAL A 42 11.18 -8.38 -9.62
CA VAL A 42 12.64 -8.50 -9.63
C VAL A 42 13.04 -9.74 -10.43
N GLN A 43 14.17 -9.67 -11.13
CA GLN A 43 14.73 -10.85 -11.80
C GLN A 43 15.51 -11.70 -10.81
N SER A 44 15.14 -12.97 -10.68
CA SER A 44 15.91 -13.91 -9.85
C SER A 44 17.28 -14.20 -10.47
N GLU A 45 18.29 -14.41 -9.63
CA GLU A 45 19.59 -14.89 -10.12
C GLU A 45 19.51 -16.37 -10.52
N SER A 46 20.35 -16.76 -11.49
CA SER A 46 20.42 -18.14 -11.96
C SER A 46 20.87 -19.07 -10.82
N GLY A 47 20.04 -20.06 -10.48
CA GLY A 47 20.33 -21.06 -9.46
C GLY A 47 19.76 -20.76 -8.07
N ILE A 48 19.00 -19.66 -7.93
CA ILE A 48 18.10 -19.44 -6.80
C ILE A 48 16.69 -19.83 -7.24
N GLU A 49 16.11 -20.79 -6.53
CA GLU A 49 14.72 -21.25 -6.71
C GLU A 49 13.84 -20.50 -5.72
N VAL A 50 12.83 -19.78 -6.21
CA VAL A 50 11.85 -19.07 -5.38
C VAL A 50 10.51 -19.78 -5.54
N GLU A 51 9.89 -20.17 -4.42
CA GLU A 51 8.54 -20.75 -4.40
C GLU A 51 7.51 -19.66 -4.09
N ASP A 52 6.48 -19.53 -4.92
CA ASP A 52 5.37 -18.61 -4.68
C ASP A 52 4.34 -19.17 -3.67
N GLN A 53 3.34 -18.36 -3.33
CA GLN A 53 2.29 -18.76 -2.37
C GLN A 53 1.42 -19.94 -2.84
N SER A 54 1.43 -20.24 -4.15
CA SER A 54 0.72 -21.38 -4.73
C SER A 54 1.53 -22.68 -4.74
N GLY A 55 2.82 -22.60 -4.38
CA GLY A 55 3.78 -23.69 -4.46
C GLY A 55 4.43 -23.84 -5.84
N GLU A 56 4.30 -22.85 -6.72
CA GLU A 56 4.99 -22.82 -8.01
C GLU A 56 6.41 -22.30 -7.83
N THR A 57 7.39 -23.04 -8.35
CA THR A 57 8.80 -22.66 -8.27
C THR A 57 9.19 -21.88 -9.52
N VAL A 58 9.69 -20.67 -9.31
CA VAL A 58 10.41 -19.88 -10.31
C VAL A 58 11.89 -20.24 -10.21
N ASP A 59 12.40 -20.93 -11.24
CA ASP A 59 13.82 -21.15 -11.46
C ASP A 59 14.24 -20.30 -12.66
N ASN A 60 14.99 -19.23 -12.39
CA ASN A 60 15.52 -18.29 -13.38
C ASN A 60 14.43 -17.56 -14.19
N GLY A 61 13.89 -16.48 -13.62
CA GLY A 61 12.87 -15.64 -14.22
C GLY A 61 12.42 -14.48 -13.33
N PRO A 62 11.43 -13.69 -13.77
CA PRO A 62 10.87 -12.63 -12.94
C PRO A 62 10.11 -13.25 -11.76
N VAL A 63 10.41 -12.77 -10.56
CA VAL A 63 9.64 -12.99 -9.35
C VAL A 63 8.74 -11.77 -9.17
N GLU A 64 7.44 -12.00 -9.10
CA GLU A 64 6.42 -10.98 -8.88
C GLU A 64 5.88 -11.12 -7.45
N TYR A 65 5.81 -10.01 -6.72
CA TYR A 65 5.17 -9.94 -5.42
C TYR A 65 4.05 -8.91 -5.46
N GLN A 66 2.88 -9.26 -4.92
CA GLN A 66 1.69 -8.43 -4.90
C GLN A 66 1.10 -8.34 -3.50
N ASP A 67 0.68 -7.14 -3.14
CA ASP A 67 -0.08 -6.86 -1.91
C ASP A 67 -0.94 -5.61 -2.12
N ALA A 68 -1.78 -5.27 -1.15
CA ALA A 68 -2.63 -4.10 -1.24
C ALA A 68 -2.89 -3.43 0.11
N ILE A 69 -3.16 -2.12 0.05
CA ILE A 69 -3.66 -1.33 1.18
C ILE A 69 -5.15 -1.05 0.95
N LEU A 70 -5.98 -1.39 1.92
CA LEU A 70 -7.43 -1.21 1.85
C LEU A 70 -7.86 0.11 2.49
N PHE A 71 -8.55 0.97 1.75
CA PHE A 71 -9.36 2.05 2.29
C PHE A 71 -10.82 1.62 2.34
N TYR A 72 -11.43 1.56 3.52
CA TYR A 72 -12.79 1.04 3.69
C TYR A 72 -13.73 2.00 4.41
N ASP A 73 -15.03 1.95 4.08
CA ASP A 73 -16.05 2.74 4.77
C ASP A 73 -16.36 2.14 6.15
N GLU A 74 -15.83 2.75 7.21
CA GLU A 74 -15.99 2.30 8.61
C GLU A 74 -17.46 2.33 9.08
N THR A 75 -18.32 3.02 8.34
CA THR A 75 -19.76 3.06 8.63
C THR A 75 -20.51 1.86 8.07
N ARG A 76 -19.83 1.02 7.27
CA ARG A 76 -20.39 -0.13 6.57
C ARG A 76 -19.67 -1.45 6.88
N LEU A 77 -18.35 -1.39 7.09
CA LEU A 77 -17.48 -2.56 7.26
C LEU A 77 -16.69 -2.44 8.57
N HIS A 78 -16.25 -3.59 9.10
CA HIS A 78 -15.31 -3.67 10.20
C HIS A 78 -13.94 -4.06 9.65
N GLY A 79 -12.97 -3.13 9.66
CA GLY A 79 -11.67 -3.34 9.00
C GLY A 79 -10.86 -4.52 9.54
N GLU A 80 -11.03 -4.85 10.83
CA GLU A 80 -10.38 -6.02 11.45
C GLU A 80 -10.76 -7.34 10.78
N ASP A 81 -11.93 -7.43 10.12
CA ASP A 81 -12.34 -8.63 9.39
C ASP A 81 -11.50 -8.88 8.12
N TYR A 82 -10.70 -7.88 7.69
CA TYR A 82 -9.90 -7.89 6.47
C TYR A 82 -8.40 -7.69 6.73
N ALA A 83 -7.99 -7.44 7.97
CA ALA A 83 -6.60 -7.06 8.27
C ALA A 83 -5.57 -8.14 7.90
N ASP A 84 -5.97 -9.41 7.82
CA ASP A 84 -5.08 -10.52 7.42
C ASP A 84 -4.95 -10.65 5.89
N ASP A 85 -5.81 -9.99 5.10
CA ASP A 85 -5.86 -10.08 3.64
C ASP A 85 -5.16 -8.89 2.94
N TYR A 86 -4.71 -7.89 3.69
CA TYR A 86 -4.12 -6.65 3.18
C TYR A 86 -2.92 -6.23 4.01
N LEU A 87 -1.91 -5.62 3.38
CA LEU A 87 -0.77 -5.01 4.04
C LEU A 87 -1.15 -4.04 5.17
N ALA A 88 -2.17 -3.21 4.93
CA ALA A 88 -2.74 -2.31 5.93
C ALA A 88 -4.18 -1.93 5.59
N VAL A 89 -4.95 -1.52 6.60
CA VAL A 89 -6.35 -1.10 6.45
C VAL A 89 -6.60 0.29 7.03
N PHE A 90 -7.22 1.17 6.27
CA PHE A 90 -7.54 2.55 6.63
C PHE A 90 -9.04 2.82 6.56
N GLY A 91 -9.65 3.10 7.71
CA GLY A 91 -11.06 3.45 7.80
C GLY A 91 -11.33 4.89 7.37
N PHE A 92 -12.36 5.10 6.54
CA PHE A 92 -12.88 6.42 6.20
C PHE A 92 -14.36 6.56 6.56
N ASN A 93 -14.80 7.80 6.80
CA ASN A 93 -16.12 8.08 7.34
C ASN A 93 -17.17 8.35 6.25
N GLY A 94 -17.65 7.30 5.59
CA GLY A 94 -18.66 7.38 4.54
C GLY A 94 -18.40 8.51 3.54
N LYS A 95 -19.41 9.37 3.30
CA LYS A 95 -19.28 10.50 2.37
C LYS A 95 -18.30 11.59 2.82
N LYS A 96 -18.01 11.68 4.12
CA LYS A 96 -17.01 12.64 4.64
C LYS A 96 -15.61 12.23 4.19
N GLY A 97 -15.38 10.94 4.01
CA GLY A 97 -14.11 10.35 3.61
C GLY A 97 -13.08 10.40 4.73
N ILE A 98 -11.81 10.57 4.37
CA ILE A 98 -10.65 10.49 5.26
C ILE A 98 -10.01 11.87 5.44
N ASP A 99 -9.33 12.11 6.55
CA ASP A 99 -8.57 13.35 6.72
C ASP A 99 -7.32 13.34 5.82
N LYS A 100 -6.89 14.54 5.44
CA LYS A 100 -5.74 14.73 4.55
C LYS A 100 -4.44 14.28 5.22
N ALA A 101 -4.30 14.49 6.53
CA ALA A 101 -3.09 14.12 7.28
C ALA A 101 -2.80 12.62 7.20
N THR A 102 -3.82 11.76 7.34
CA THR A 102 -3.68 10.31 7.20
C THR A 102 -3.15 9.91 5.83
N VAL A 103 -3.72 10.48 4.75
CA VAL A 103 -3.28 10.18 3.38
C VAL A 103 -1.88 10.74 3.12
N ASP A 104 -1.57 11.95 3.60
CA ASP A 104 -0.22 12.51 3.47
C ASP A 104 0.83 11.64 4.19
N ALA A 105 0.53 11.25 5.43
CA ALA A 105 1.43 10.44 6.24
C ALA A 105 1.69 9.09 5.60
N LEU A 106 0.66 8.47 5.02
CA LEU A 106 0.79 7.18 4.36
C LEU A 106 1.76 7.25 3.19
N PHE A 107 1.63 8.26 2.32
CA PHE A 107 2.51 8.36 1.15
C PHE A 107 3.93 8.83 1.49
N ILE A 108 4.12 9.53 2.61
CA ILE A 108 5.46 9.79 3.15
C ILE A 108 6.07 8.47 3.65
N TYR A 109 5.30 7.67 4.38
CA TYR A 109 5.74 6.36 4.86
C TYR A 109 6.05 5.40 3.70
N LEU A 110 5.19 5.35 2.69
CA LEU A 110 5.31 4.44 1.56
C LEU A 110 6.56 4.68 0.72
N GLN A 111 7.05 5.93 0.62
CA GLN A 111 8.29 6.18 -0.13
C GLN A 111 9.46 5.36 0.44
N ASP A 112 9.78 5.59 1.72
CA ASP A 112 10.90 4.88 2.35
C ASP A 112 10.61 3.37 2.48
N PHE A 113 9.35 3.01 2.78
CA PHE A 113 8.96 1.61 2.93
C PHE A 113 9.09 0.80 1.64
N LEU A 114 8.68 1.36 0.49
CA LEU A 114 8.77 0.67 -0.80
C LEU A 114 10.23 0.57 -1.28
N ASP A 115 11.04 1.62 -1.06
CA ASP A 115 12.47 1.59 -1.37
C ASP A 115 13.20 0.46 -0.61
N ASP A 116 12.94 0.37 0.70
CA ASP A 116 13.50 -0.70 1.55
C ASP A 116 12.96 -2.07 1.13
N SER A 117 11.67 -2.18 0.81
CA SER A 117 11.03 -3.43 0.41
C SER A 117 11.54 -3.98 -0.93
N GLU A 118 11.81 -3.11 -1.91
CA GLU A 118 12.42 -3.52 -3.17
C GLU A 118 13.85 -4.03 -2.95
N SER A 119 14.61 -3.38 -2.05
CA SER A 119 15.93 -3.84 -1.65
C SER A 119 15.87 -5.23 -1.00
N ASP A 120 14.95 -5.42 -0.07
CA ASP A 120 14.77 -6.70 0.63
C ASP A 120 14.33 -7.80 -0.33
N LEU A 121 13.47 -7.48 -1.32
CA LEU A 121 13.07 -8.44 -2.36
C LEU A 121 14.26 -8.82 -3.27
N MET A 122 15.12 -7.85 -3.61
CA MET A 122 16.35 -8.12 -4.37
C MET A 122 17.28 -9.06 -3.60
N ASP A 123 17.54 -8.78 -2.32
CA ASP A 123 18.38 -9.61 -1.46
C ASP A 123 17.76 -11.01 -1.28
N PHE A 124 16.43 -11.12 -1.26
CA PHE A 124 15.74 -12.41 -1.19
C PHE A 124 15.96 -13.24 -2.47
N VAL A 125 15.76 -12.66 -3.65
CA VAL A 125 15.83 -13.41 -4.92
C VAL A 125 17.26 -13.65 -5.44
N ASP A 126 18.27 -12.97 -4.87
CA ASP A 126 19.69 -13.23 -5.13
C ASP A 126 20.34 -14.14 -4.07
N GLY A 127 19.59 -14.49 -3.02
CA GLY A 127 20.02 -15.39 -1.94
C GLY A 127 21.00 -14.76 -0.95
N THR A 128 21.06 -13.43 -0.88
CA THR A 128 21.86 -12.70 0.12
C THR A 128 21.06 -12.29 1.36
N SER A 129 19.73 -12.42 1.32
CA SER A 129 18.85 -12.22 2.47
C SER A 129 19.18 -13.20 3.62
N ASP A 130 19.03 -12.70 4.85
CA ASP A 130 19.13 -13.51 6.07
C ASP A 130 17.83 -14.31 6.34
N ASP A 131 16.72 -13.99 5.64
CA ASP A 131 15.40 -14.59 5.84
C ASP A 131 15.06 -15.61 4.74
N ASP A 132 14.42 -16.71 5.14
CA ASP A 132 13.96 -17.78 4.22
C ASP A 132 12.66 -17.42 3.48
N THR A 133 11.99 -16.33 3.88
CA THR A 133 10.71 -15.90 3.30
C THR A 133 10.66 -14.39 3.19
N PHE A 134 10.22 -13.89 2.04
CA PHE A 134 9.91 -12.47 1.84
C PHE A 134 8.42 -12.20 2.09
N VAL A 135 8.13 -11.20 2.92
CA VAL A 135 6.78 -10.68 3.15
C VAL A 135 6.86 -9.21 3.51
N LEU A 136 5.94 -8.41 2.98
CA LEU A 136 5.81 -7.01 3.38
C LEU A 136 5.26 -6.92 4.79
N ASN A 137 5.88 -6.08 5.62
CA ASN A 137 5.46 -5.87 7.01
C ASN A 137 5.25 -4.38 7.25
N PHE A 138 3.99 -3.95 7.30
CA PHE A 138 3.65 -2.57 7.61
C PHE A 138 4.04 -2.23 9.06
N ASP A 139 4.90 -1.21 9.24
CA ASP A 139 5.31 -0.71 10.56
C ASP A 139 4.34 0.39 11.02
N ASP A 140 3.28 -0.04 11.72
CA ASP A 140 2.30 0.86 12.34
C ASP A 140 2.96 1.96 13.18
N ALA A 141 4.01 1.62 13.93
CA ALA A 141 4.66 2.58 14.80
C ALA A 141 5.46 3.63 14.02
N ALA A 142 6.02 3.29 12.86
CA ALA A 142 6.64 4.25 11.96
C ALA A 142 5.60 5.16 11.31
N PHE A 143 4.53 4.58 10.79
CA PHE A 143 3.41 5.33 10.24
C PHE A 143 2.81 6.31 11.26
N GLU A 144 2.53 5.86 12.49
CA GLU A 144 1.97 6.71 13.56
C GLU A 144 2.90 7.90 13.91
N ARG A 145 4.22 7.71 13.86
CA ARG A 145 5.18 8.81 14.07
C ARG A 145 5.07 9.85 12.97
N ILE A 146 5.01 9.42 11.70
CA ILE A 146 4.88 10.32 10.55
C ILE A 146 3.52 11.04 10.58
N LEU A 147 2.45 10.34 10.99
CA LEU A 147 1.13 10.91 11.17
C LEU A 147 1.11 12.01 12.25
N ALA A 148 1.78 11.76 13.37
CA ALA A 148 1.87 12.74 14.46
C ALA A 148 2.65 14.02 14.07
N GLU A 149 3.51 13.94 13.05
CA GLU A 149 4.28 15.07 12.53
C GLU A 149 3.52 15.89 11.47
N GLN A 150 2.36 15.42 11.00
CA GLN A 150 1.56 16.16 10.02
C GLN A 150 1.06 17.50 10.58
N PRO A 151 0.90 18.53 9.73
CA PRO A 151 0.33 19.81 10.14
C PRO A 151 -1.04 19.64 10.80
N GLU A 152 -1.27 20.30 11.95
CA GLU A 152 -2.55 20.18 12.68
C GLU A 152 -3.76 20.59 11.82
N GLU A 153 -3.56 21.48 10.85
CA GLU A 153 -4.59 21.91 9.91
C GLU A 153 -5.07 20.79 8.97
N ASP A 154 -4.17 19.88 8.57
CA ASP A 154 -4.48 18.79 7.64
C ASP A 154 -5.40 17.74 8.28
N ASN A 155 -5.35 17.56 9.59
CA ASN A 155 -6.30 16.75 10.37
C ASN A 155 -7.76 17.28 10.30
N ARG A 156 -7.95 18.53 9.86
CA ARG A 156 -9.27 19.17 9.76
C ARG A 156 -9.76 19.30 8.32
N VAL A 157 -8.89 18.99 7.35
CA VAL A 157 -9.22 18.95 5.93
C VAL A 157 -9.59 17.52 5.58
N PHE A 158 -10.80 17.33 5.04
CA PHE A 158 -11.28 16.00 4.65
C PHE A 158 -11.31 15.86 3.14
N LEU A 159 -10.78 14.73 2.69
CA LEU A 159 -10.86 14.21 1.33
C LEU A 159 -12.16 13.40 1.25
N PRO A 160 -13.22 13.92 0.61
CA PRO A 160 -14.50 13.23 0.54
C PRO A 160 -14.39 11.97 -0.30
N TYR A 161 -15.19 10.96 0.03
CA TYR A 161 -15.35 9.79 -0.83
C TYR A 161 -15.87 10.21 -2.23
N PRO A 162 -15.40 9.58 -3.32
CA PRO A 162 -15.73 10.00 -4.68
C PRO A 162 -17.24 9.86 -4.97
N LYS A 163 -17.76 10.73 -5.85
CA LYS A 163 -19.15 10.64 -6.32
C LYS A 163 -19.21 9.84 -7.60
N TYR A 164 -20.21 8.98 -7.72
CA TYR A 164 -20.57 8.24 -8.94
C TYR A 164 -22.02 8.51 -9.33
#